data_AF-A0A509LJ21-F1
#
_entry.id   AF-A0A509LJ21-F1
#
_cell.length_a   1.000
_cell.length_b   1.000
_cell.length_c   1.000
_cell.angle_alpha   90.00
_cell.angle_beta   90.00
_cell.angle_gamma   90.00
#
_symmetry.space_group_name_H-M   'P 1'
#
loop_
_entity.id
_entity.type
_entity.pdbx_description
1 polymer ?
#
loop_
_entity_poly.entity_id
_entity_poly.type
_entity_poly.pdbx_seq_one_letter_code
_entity_poly.pdbx_strand_id
1 'polypeptide(L)' 'MKALMCVPNISEGKDSSVIEKVVETIRSSKDVTLLDYSSVPDHNRSVISYIGEPDAV' A
#
# COMPACT_ATOMS: atom_id res chain seq x y z
N MET A 1 -22.00 3.82 0.38
CA MET A 1 -20.64 4.12 -0.08
C MET A 1 -20.07 2.82 -0.63
N LYS A 2 -19.57 2.80 -1.88
CA LYS A 2 -18.97 1.59 -2.46
C LYS A 2 -17.46 1.72 -2.25
N ALA A 3 -16.85 0.77 -1.57
CA ALA A 3 -15.40 0.76 -1.39
C ALA A 3 -14.81 -0.42 -2.18
N LEU A 4 -13.75 -0.16 -2.94
CA LEU A 4 -12.92 -1.19 -3.55
C LEU A 4 -11.64 -1.34 -2.71
N MET A 5 -11.21 -2.59 -2.50
CA MET A 5 -9.98 -2.91 -1.78
C MET A 5 -8.89 -3.28 -2.78
N CYS A 6 -7.74 -2.64 -2.65
CA CYS A 6 -6.55 -2.92 -3.43
C CYS A 6 -5.47 -3.51 -2.51
N VAL A 7 -4.82 -4.58 -2.99
CA VAL A 7 -3.77 -5.30 -2.24
C VAL A 7 -2.51 -5.46 -3.12
N PRO A 8 -1.90 -4.37 -3.62
CA PRO A 8 -0.68 -4.48 -4.39
C PRO A 8 0.48 -5.03 -3.55
N ASN A 9 1.44 -5.60 -4.25
CA ASN A 9 2.71 -6.00 -3.69
C ASN A 9 3.85 -5.38 -4.49
N ILE A 10 4.92 -5.03 -3.79
CA ILE A 10 6.17 -4.55 -4.41
C ILE A 10 7.30 -5.55 -4.09
N SER A 11 8.24 -5.68 -5.02
CA SER A 11 9.44 -6.54 -4.86
C SER A 11 10.55 -5.81 -4.09
N GLU A 12 10.17 -5.19 -2.98
CA GLU A 12 11.05 -4.60 -1.98
C GLU A 12 10.51 -5.04 -0.62
N GLY A 13 11.36 -5.49 0.30
CA GLY A 13 10.96 -5.93 1.63
C GLY A 13 11.99 -5.64 2.73
N LYS A 14 13.07 -4.91 2.41
CA LYS A 14 14.23 -4.69 3.26
C LYS A 14 14.50 -3.21 3.48
N ASP A 15 14.50 -2.41 2.41
CA ASP A 15 14.71 -0.97 2.50
C ASP A 15 13.41 -0.26 2.92
N SER A 16 13.29 0.00 4.23
CA SER A 16 12.14 0.70 4.79
C SER A 16 11.96 2.10 4.19
N SER A 17 13.02 2.77 3.74
CA SER A 17 12.90 4.10 3.13
C SER A 17 12.20 4.06 1.77
N VAL A 18 12.41 2.99 1.00
CA VAL A 18 11.71 2.76 -0.28
C VAL A 18 10.26 2.39 -0.02
N ILE A 19 10.01 1.48 0.93
CA ILE A 19 8.68 1.03 1.31
C ILE A 19 7.82 2.20 1.81
N GLU A 20 8.34 3.01 2.74
CA GLU A 20 7.62 4.18 3.28
C GLU A 20 7.29 5.21 2.20
N LYS A 21 8.15 5.43 1.20
CA LYS A 21 7.84 6.35 0.08
C LYS A 21 6.62 5.89 -0.73
N VAL A 22 6.49 4.57 -0.95
CA VAL A 22 5.32 4.01 -1.65
C VAL A 22 4.08 4.13 -0.77
N VAL A 23 4.19 3.75 0.50
CA VAL A 23 3.09 3.81 1.46
C VAL A 23 2.60 5.25 1.65
N GLU A 24 3.49 6.23 1.72
CA GLU A 24 3.14 7.65 1.88
C GLU A 24 2.39 8.18 0.65
N THR A 25 2.72 7.69 -0.55
CA THR A 25 1.97 8.04 -1.77
C THR A 25 0.52 7.59 -1.66
N ILE A 26 0.28 6.39 -1.13
CA ILE A 26 -1.08 5.85 -0.92
C ILE A 26 -1.78 6.61 0.22
N ARG A 27 -1.08 6.85 1.34
CA ARG A 27 -1.60 7.54 2.53
C ARG A 27 -2.02 8.98 2.24
N SER A 28 -1.31 9.66 1.34
CA SER A 28 -1.61 11.05 0.93
C SER A 28 -2.59 11.16 -0.23
N SER A 29 -3.01 10.05 -0.83
CA SER A 29 -3.97 10.03 -1.93
C SER A 29 -5.37 10.41 -1.44
N LYS A 30 -6.02 11.32 -2.16
CA LYS A 30 -7.38 11.76 -1.84
C LYS A 30 -8.36 10.60 -2.00
N ASP A 31 -9.33 10.49 -1.08
CA ASP A 31 -10.40 9.50 -1.12
C ASP A 31 -9.90 8.03 -1.02
N VAL A 32 -8.65 7.85 -0.56
CA VAL A 32 -8.02 6.55 -0.27
C VAL A 32 -7.67 6.47 1.22
N THR A 33 -7.88 5.29 1.82
CA THR A 33 -7.50 4.98 3.19
C THR A 33 -6.57 3.78 3.20
N LEU A 34 -5.33 4.00 3.63
CA LEU A 34 -4.39 2.93 3.96
C LEU A 34 -4.94 2.12 5.15
N LEU A 35 -5.06 0.80 4.98
CA LEU A 35 -5.49 -0.11 6.04
C LEU A 35 -4.29 -0.72 6.76
N ASP A 36 -3.33 -1.26 6.01
CA ASP A 36 -2.15 -1.93 6.54
C ASP A 36 -1.05 -2.02 5.49
N TYR A 37 0.18 -2.24 5.92
CA TYR A 37 1.27 -2.72 5.06
C TYR A 37 2.24 -3.56 5.88
N SER A 38 2.71 -4.64 5.29
CA SER A 38 3.68 -5.54 5.92
C SER A 38 4.78 -5.91 4.94
N SER A 39 5.97 -6.15 5.48
CA SER A 39 7.17 -6.46 4.71
C SER A 39 7.75 -7.79 5.18
N VAL A 40 8.15 -8.63 4.23
CA VAL A 40 8.79 -9.93 4.47
C VAL A 40 10.20 -9.88 3.90
N PRO A 41 11.23 -9.52 4.70
CA PRO A 41 12.60 -9.32 4.24
C PRO A 41 13.19 -10.53 3.51
N ASP A 42 12.90 -11.74 3.99
CA ASP A 42 13.39 -13.00 3.40
C ASP A 42 12.86 -13.24 1.98
N HIS A 43 11.70 -12.68 1.65
CA HIS A 43 11.07 -12.79 0.34
C HIS A 43 11.27 -11.52 -0.51
N ASN A 44 11.93 -10.50 0.03
CA ASN A 44 12.05 -9.16 -0.56
C ASN A 44 10.72 -8.63 -1.10
N ARG A 45 9.66 -8.75 -0.27
CA ARG A 45 8.29 -8.41 -0.68
C ARG A 45 7.57 -7.64 0.41
N SER A 46 6.87 -6.59 0.00
CA SER A 46 5.89 -5.89 0.83
C SER A 46 4.51 -6.00 0.22
N VAL A 47 3.50 -6.16 1.08
CA VAL A 47 2.08 -6.18 0.73
C VAL A 47 1.44 -4.96 1.37
N ILE A 48 0.68 -4.20 0.59
CA ILE A 48 0.05 -2.96 1.03
C ILE A 48 -1.44 -3.11 0.80
N SER A 49 -2.26 -2.82 1.81
CA SER A 49 -3.71 -2.93 1.75
C SER A 49 -4.33 -1.56 1.94
N TYR A 50 -5.20 -1.14 1.02
CA TYR A 50 -5.95 0.12 1.13
C TYR A 50 -7.33 0.00 0.51
N ILE A 51 -8.23 0.90 0.90
CA ILE A 51 -9.58 1.03 0.34
C ILE A 51 -9.83 2.44 -0.17
N GLY A 52 -10.73 2.59 -1.12
CA GLY A 52 -11.21 3.88 -1.60
C GLY A 52 -12.42 3.72 -2.51
N GLU A 53 -12.96 4.84 -2.98
CA GLU A 53 -13.96 4.80 -4.06
C GLU A 53 -13.33 4.20 -5.34
N PRO A 54 -14.09 3.46 -6.17
CA PRO A 54 -13.52 2.72 -7.31
C PRO A 54 -12.65 3.53 -8.28
N ASP A 55 -12.94 4.81 -8.48
CA ASP A 55 -12.17 5.70 -9.37
C ASP A 55 -10.90 6.27 -8.72
N ALA A 56 -10.75 6.11 -7.39
CA ALA A 56 -9.64 6.65 -6.61
C ALA A 56 -8.50 5.63 -6.38
N VAL A 57 -8.71 4.34 -6.66
CA VAL A 57 -7.80 3.23 -6.28
C VAL A 57 -7.19 2.46 -7.43
#